data_AF-X1T3U0-F1
#
_entry.id   AF-X1T3U0-F1
#
_cell.length_a   1.000
_cell.length_b   1.000
_cell.length_c   1.000
_cell.angle_alpha   90.00
_cell.angle_beta   90.00
_cell.angle_gamma   90.00
#
_symmetry.space_group_name_H-M   'P 1'
#
loop_
_entity.id
_entity.type
_entity.pdbx_description
1 polymer ?
#
loop_
_entity_poly.entity_id
_entity_poly.type
_entity_poly.pdbx_seq_one_letter_code
_entity_poly.pdbx_strand_id
1 'polypeptide(L)'
;MADYAAKIDVQQYDAIGTRQSVVHVADQIYAIACRGADSDGYVYTVTIDTDGTITALDSLEFADANTIGGTKIIHLAGDNYAILYNSYYKDARIATISITSEGVIALIDDQPVDSIQFGSSSWPCFDFIKVSGTTYAMIYSGADSDGFLTTLSIADNGTVGAVIQTWEFDTEFSVLYPTILHISGDIYVISGPDALHTAVALHTVNIAADGTITTSFVDSLTLDNNSHLRIIPLAGTKYAAVYKKSSDTSCQ
;
A
#
# COMPACT_ATOMS: atom_id res chain seq x y z
N MET A 1 16.50 -11.61 32.46
CA MET A 1 15.15 -11.64 31.83
C MET A 1 15.01 -10.30 31.13
N ALA A 2 14.96 -10.31 29.81
CA ALA A 2 14.84 -9.06 29.05
C ALA A 2 13.43 -8.52 29.25
N ASP A 3 13.37 -7.30 29.77
CA ASP A 3 12.16 -6.51 29.94
C ASP A 3 11.61 -6.20 28.54
N TYR A 4 10.47 -6.81 28.19
CA TYR A 4 9.75 -6.47 26.97
C TYR A 4 9.08 -5.13 27.22
N ALA A 5 9.73 -4.06 26.77
CA ALA A 5 9.22 -2.69 26.76
C ALA A 5 7.78 -2.64 26.23
N ALA A 6 7.03 -1.67 26.74
CA ALA A 6 5.63 -1.37 26.46
C ALA A 6 5.19 -1.82 25.07
N LYS A 7 4.47 -2.94 25.02
CA LYS A 7 3.79 -3.36 23.80
C LYS A 7 2.62 -2.42 23.60
N ILE A 8 2.49 -1.84 22.41
CA ILE A 8 1.19 -1.37 21.90
C ILE A 8 0.24 -2.54 22.10
N ASP A 9 -0.89 -2.30 22.75
CA ASP A 9 -1.76 -3.32 23.35
C ASP A 9 -1.88 -4.59 22.49
N VAL A 10 -1.31 -5.68 23.00
CA VAL A 10 -1.22 -6.99 22.32
C VAL A 10 -2.57 -7.68 22.21
N GLN A 11 -3.65 -7.10 22.74
CA GLN A 11 -4.99 -7.66 22.56
C GLN A 11 -5.55 -7.46 21.15
N GLN A 12 -4.98 -6.57 20.33
CA GLN A 12 -5.49 -6.26 19.00
C GLN A 12 -4.58 -6.70 17.86
N TYR A 13 -3.45 -7.36 18.10
CA TYR A 13 -2.58 -7.85 17.02
C TYR A 13 -2.89 -9.31 16.68
N ASP A 14 -3.35 -9.59 15.46
CA ASP A 14 -3.46 -10.96 14.97
C ASP A 14 -2.05 -11.52 14.69
N ALA A 15 -1.77 -12.73 15.18
CA ALA A 15 -0.46 -13.39 15.05
C ALA A 15 -0.11 -13.81 13.61
N ILE A 16 -0.97 -13.46 12.64
CA ILE A 16 -0.77 -13.71 11.22
C ILE A 16 0.00 -12.52 10.65
N GLY A 17 1.18 -12.77 10.09
CA GLY A 17 2.11 -11.77 9.53
C GLY A 17 1.46 -10.91 8.45
N THR A 18 0.75 -9.87 8.85
CA THR A 18 0.04 -8.98 7.94
C THR A 18 0.91 -7.78 7.61
N ARG A 19 0.78 -7.26 6.38
CA ARG A 19 1.60 -6.11 5.97
C ARG A 19 1.07 -4.85 6.64
N GLN A 20 1.87 -4.31 7.54
CA GLN A 20 1.65 -3.01 8.15
C GLN A 20 2.21 -1.92 7.25
N SER A 21 1.63 -0.72 7.33
CA SER A 21 2.15 0.46 6.67
C SER A 21 2.41 1.56 7.68
N VAL A 22 3.54 2.24 7.53
CA VAL A 22 3.96 3.34 8.41
C VAL A 22 4.12 4.61 7.59
N VAL A 23 3.64 5.72 8.14
CA VAL A 23 3.86 7.06 7.57
C VAL A 23 4.33 8.01 8.66
N HIS A 24 5.23 8.93 8.31
CA HIS A 24 5.60 10.04 9.17
C HIS A 24 4.47 11.07 9.20
N VAL A 25 4.13 11.57 10.39
CA VAL A 25 3.05 12.54 10.59
C VAL A 25 3.62 13.94 10.78
N ALA A 26 4.28 14.17 11.90
CA ALA A 26 4.91 15.43 12.27
C ALA A 26 5.96 15.17 13.35
N ASP A 27 7.02 15.96 13.40
CA ASP A 27 8.10 15.82 14.39
C ASP A 27 8.57 14.36 14.56
N GLN A 28 8.39 13.78 15.75
CA GLN A 28 8.73 12.40 16.06
C GLN A 28 7.52 11.45 16.00
N ILE A 29 6.39 11.90 15.46
CA ILE A 29 5.13 11.15 15.39
C ILE A 29 5.04 10.37 14.09
N TYR A 30 4.64 9.11 14.23
CA TYR A 30 4.41 8.18 13.13
C TYR A 30 3.05 7.53 13.29
N ALA A 31 2.37 7.27 12.17
CA ALA A 31 1.15 6.50 12.13
C ALA A 31 1.41 5.11 11.54
N ILE A 32 0.82 4.09 12.14
CA ILE A 32 0.96 2.68 11.77
C ILE A 32 -0.44 2.14 11.50
N ALA A 33 -0.75 1.85 10.25
CA ALA A 33 -1.97 1.14 9.88
C ALA A 33 -1.67 -0.36 9.83
N CYS A 34 -2.58 -1.19 10.34
CA CYS A 34 -2.44 -2.64 10.35
C CYS A 34 -3.80 -3.35 10.43
N ARG A 35 -3.78 -4.64 10.13
CA ARG A 35 -4.86 -5.57 10.48
C ARG A 35 -4.71 -5.98 11.95
N GLY A 36 -5.80 -5.90 12.68
CA GLY A 36 -5.89 -6.35 14.06
C GLY A 36 -6.61 -7.70 14.22
N ALA A 37 -6.94 -8.01 15.47
CA ALA A 37 -7.74 -9.18 15.84
C ALA A 37 -9.07 -9.20 15.06
N ASP A 38 -9.63 -10.40 14.88
CA ASP A 38 -10.90 -10.62 14.17
C ASP A 38 -11.00 -10.04 12.73
N SER A 39 -9.85 -9.64 12.16
CA SER A 39 -9.75 -8.96 10.86
C SER A 39 -10.23 -7.52 10.89
N ASP A 40 -10.14 -6.86 12.04
CA ASP A 40 -10.40 -5.43 12.16
C ASP A 40 -9.24 -4.62 11.56
N GLY A 41 -9.52 -3.40 11.11
CA GLY A 41 -8.53 -2.44 10.64
C GLY A 41 -8.23 -1.42 11.72
N TYR A 42 -6.97 -1.33 12.15
CA TYR A 42 -6.54 -0.35 13.15
C TYR A 42 -5.46 0.58 12.63
N VAL A 43 -5.51 1.82 13.09
CA VAL A 43 -4.41 2.78 12.98
C VAL A 43 -3.98 3.23 14.37
N TYR A 44 -2.68 3.24 14.60
CA TYR A 44 -2.06 3.72 15.83
C TYR A 44 -1.16 4.90 15.52
N THR A 45 -1.10 5.87 16.43
CA THR A 45 -0.05 6.90 16.41
C THR A 45 0.92 6.65 17.55
N VAL A 46 2.20 6.85 17.26
CA VAL A 46 3.28 6.67 18.21
C VAL A 46 4.27 7.83 18.09
N THR A 47 4.97 8.14 19.17
CA THR A 47 6.24 8.85 19.11
C THR A 47 7.39 7.86 18.98
N ILE A 48 8.44 8.23 18.24
CA ILE A 48 9.73 7.55 18.24
C ILE A 48 10.79 8.60 18.57
N ASP A 49 11.22 8.64 19.83
CA ASP A 49 12.20 9.62 20.31
C ASP A 49 13.60 9.37 19.74
N THR A 50 14.48 10.38 19.84
CA THR A 50 15.86 10.28 19.34
C THR A 50 16.72 9.21 20.03
N ASP A 51 16.31 8.77 21.22
CA ASP A 51 16.94 7.65 21.94
C ASP A 51 16.35 6.28 21.56
N GLY A 52 15.37 6.27 20.65
CA GLY A 52 14.68 5.08 20.17
C GLY A 52 13.48 4.66 21.01
N THR A 53 13.10 5.43 22.03
CA THR A 53 11.91 5.14 22.84
C THR A 53 10.64 5.29 21.99
N ILE A 54 9.74 4.30 22.08
CA ILE A 54 8.46 4.30 21.38
C ILE A 54 7.33 4.47 22.40
N THR A 55 6.48 5.49 22.21
CA THR A 55 5.31 5.71 23.09
C THR A 55 4.03 5.80 22.26
N ALA A 56 3.03 4.99 22.60
CA ALA A 56 1.71 5.07 21.98
C ALA A 56 0.99 6.37 22.37
N LEU A 57 0.32 7.00 21.40
CA LEU A 57 -0.43 8.24 21.58
C LEU A 57 -1.94 7.99 21.50
N ASP A 58 -2.38 7.43 20.38
CA ASP A 58 -3.80 7.21 20.09
C ASP A 58 -3.99 5.97 19.20
N SER A 59 -5.23 5.49 19.14
CA SER A 59 -5.64 4.35 18.31
C SER A 59 -7.07 4.52 17.82
N LEU A 60 -7.31 4.16 16.56
CA LEU A 60 -8.63 4.16 15.95
C LEU A 60 -8.86 2.87 15.17
N GLU A 61 -10.02 2.26 15.36
CA GLU A 61 -10.55 1.22 14.48
C GLU A 61 -11.20 1.89 13.26
N PHE A 62 -10.68 1.65 12.06
CA PHE A 62 -11.21 2.22 10.83
C PHE A 62 -12.11 1.24 10.05
N ALA A 63 -12.08 -0.06 10.38
CA ALA A 63 -12.88 -1.08 9.71
C ALA A 63 -13.16 -2.27 10.63
N ASP A 64 -14.44 -2.59 10.85
CA ASP A 64 -14.91 -3.73 11.68
C ASP A 64 -14.99 -5.02 10.82
N ALA A 65 -14.23 -6.05 11.21
CA ALA A 65 -14.17 -7.38 10.60
C ALA A 65 -13.97 -7.40 9.07
N ASN A 66 -13.35 -6.35 8.52
CA ASN A 66 -13.32 -6.09 7.08
C ASN A 66 -11.93 -5.77 6.55
N THR A 67 -10.87 -6.08 7.28
CA THR A 67 -9.48 -5.90 6.86
C THR A 67 -8.82 -7.26 6.73
N ILE A 68 -8.63 -7.73 5.50
CA ILE A 68 -7.89 -8.96 5.20
C ILE A 68 -6.54 -8.59 4.57
N GLY A 69 -5.48 -9.31 4.93
CA GLY A 69 -4.17 -9.07 4.34
C GLY A 69 -3.47 -7.83 4.88
N GLY A 70 -3.02 -6.95 3.99
CA GLY A 70 -2.22 -5.78 4.32
C GLY A 70 -3.00 -4.46 4.35
N THR A 71 -2.35 -3.41 4.82
CA THR A 71 -2.82 -2.02 4.71
C THR A 71 -1.75 -1.15 4.04
N LYS A 72 -2.16 -0.03 3.45
CA LYS A 72 -1.25 1.00 2.94
C LYS A 72 -1.78 2.38 3.30
N ILE A 73 -1.10 3.06 4.22
CA ILE A 73 -1.40 4.44 4.61
C ILE A 73 -0.57 5.42 3.77
N ILE A 74 -1.21 6.49 3.30
CA ILE A 74 -0.57 7.59 2.56
C ILE A 74 -1.12 8.94 3.04
N HIS A 75 -0.25 9.94 3.07
CA HIS A 75 -0.65 11.33 3.34
C HIS A 75 -1.36 11.94 2.13
N LEU A 76 -2.48 12.63 2.36
CA LEU A 76 -3.25 13.34 1.34
C LEU A 76 -2.80 14.80 1.27
N ALA A 77 -3.24 15.59 2.25
CA ALA A 77 -2.99 17.02 2.43
C ALA A 77 -3.38 17.44 3.86
N GLY A 78 -2.70 18.46 4.41
CA GLY A 78 -2.95 18.92 5.77
C GLY A 78 -2.79 17.78 6.78
N ASP A 79 -3.83 17.54 7.58
CA ASP A 79 -3.86 16.45 8.57
C ASP A 79 -4.50 15.17 8.02
N ASN A 80 -4.86 15.11 6.74
CA ASN A 80 -5.66 14.01 6.19
C ASN A 80 -4.80 12.93 5.54
N TYR A 81 -5.20 11.68 5.76
CA TYR A 81 -4.55 10.46 5.27
C TYR A 81 -5.59 9.52 4.68
N ALA A 82 -5.14 8.67 3.76
CA ALA A 82 -5.93 7.56 3.23
C ALA A 82 -5.25 6.23 3.59
N ILE A 83 -6.06 5.25 3.96
CA ILE A 83 -5.66 3.87 4.23
C ILE A 83 -6.34 2.99 3.21
N LEU A 84 -5.57 2.47 2.26
CA LEU A 84 -6.01 1.41 1.36
C LEU A 84 -5.93 0.07 2.08
N TYR A 85 -7.00 -0.69 2.01
CA TYR A 85 -7.09 -2.05 2.55
C TYR A 85 -8.01 -2.93 1.70
N ASN A 86 -7.96 -4.24 1.98
CA ASN A 86 -8.81 -5.21 1.32
C ASN A 86 -9.96 -5.64 2.24
N SER A 87 -11.17 -5.66 1.67
CA SER A 87 -12.39 -6.08 2.35
C SER A 87 -12.52 -7.60 2.45
N TYR A 88 -13.36 -8.08 3.37
CA TYR A 88 -13.79 -9.49 3.40
C TYR A 88 -14.40 -9.95 2.07
N TYR A 89 -15.05 -9.02 1.36
CA TYR A 89 -15.66 -9.25 0.04
C TYR A 89 -14.66 -9.10 -1.12
N LYS A 90 -13.37 -8.92 -0.80
CA LYS A 90 -12.25 -8.75 -1.74
C LYS A 90 -12.28 -7.45 -2.54
N ASP A 91 -13.07 -6.48 -2.11
CA ASP A 91 -13.08 -5.15 -2.72
C ASP A 91 -11.91 -4.32 -2.20
N ALA A 92 -11.39 -3.42 -3.04
CA ALA A 92 -10.54 -2.35 -2.56
C ALA A 92 -11.38 -1.35 -1.76
N ARG A 93 -10.91 -1.01 -0.56
CA ARG A 93 -11.53 0.00 0.29
C ARG A 93 -10.51 1.05 0.70
N ILE A 94 -10.98 2.28 0.82
CA ILE A 94 -10.17 3.39 1.30
C ILE A 94 -10.90 4.02 2.49
N ALA A 95 -10.31 3.85 3.67
CA ALA A 95 -10.66 4.67 4.82
C ALA A 95 -9.87 5.97 4.75
N THR A 96 -10.51 7.09 5.04
CA THR A 96 -9.84 8.38 5.21
C THR A 96 -9.95 8.84 6.64
N ILE A 97 -8.85 9.35 7.16
CA ILE A 97 -8.71 9.75 8.55
C ILE A 97 -8.00 11.09 8.63
N SER A 98 -8.21 11.82 9.72
CA SER A 98 -7.34 12.92 10.10
C SER A 98 -6.41 12.49 11.24
N ILE A 99 -5.18 12.97 11.22
CA ILE A 99 -4.19 12.81 12.29
C ILE A 99 -3.58 14.19 12.56
N THR A 100 -3.82 14.74 13.75
CA THR A 100 -3.28 16.06 14.11
C THR A 100 -1.77 16.01 14.37
N SER A 101 -1.12 17.18 14.50
CA SER A 101 0.28 17.30 14.90
C SER A 101 0.60 16.73 16.29
N GLU A 102 -0.42 16.48 17.11
CA GLU A 102 -0.31 15.84 18.43
C GLU A 102 -0.59 14.33 18.37
N GLY A 103 -0.86 13.80 17.17
CA GLY A 103 -1.13 12.38 16.93
C GLY A 103 -2.55 11.93 17.26
N VAL A 104 -3.51 12.85 17.41
CA VAL A 104 -4.93 12.49 17.66
C VAL A 104 -5.59 12.06 16.35
N ILE A 105 -6.29 10.93 16.36
CA ILE A 105 -6.87 10.31 15.18
C ILE A 105 -8.39 10.50 15.15
N ALA A 106 -8.95 10.80 13.97
CA ALA A 106 -10.39 10.75 13.75
C ALA A 106 -10.74 10.14 12.38
N LEU A 107 -11.81 9.35 12.33
CA LEU A 107 -12.35 8.84 11.06
C LEU A 107 -13.05 9.98 10.31
N ILE A 108 -12.69 10.18 9.04
CA ILE A 108 -13.40 11.09 8.13
C ILE A 108 -14.47 10.31 7.39
N ASP A 109 -14.08 9.21 6.73
CA ASP A 109 -14.97 8.38 5.93
C ASP A 109 -14.37 6.97 5.72
N ASP A 110 -15.20 6.00 5.37
CA ASP A 110 -14.78 4.67 4.89
C ASP A 110 -15.66 4.24 3.72
N GLN A 111 -15.05 4.17 2.52
CA GLN A 111 -15.78 3.91 1.29
C GLN A 111 -15.14 2.77 0.49
N PRO A 112 -15.97 1.93 -0.18
CA PRO A 112 -15.45 1.07 -1.22
C PRO A 112 -14.88 1.92 -2.36
N VAL A 113 -13.80 1.44 -2.98
CA VAL A 113 -13.38 1.96 -4.27
C VAL A 113 -14.18 1.22 -5.32
N ASP A 114 -15.23 1.88 -5.81
CA ASP A 114 -16.13 1.32 -6.81
C ASP A 114 -15.33 0.71 -7.98
N SER A 115 -15.79 -0.45 -8.46
CA SER A 115 -15.23 -1.20 -9.60
C SER A 115 -13.86 -1.86 -9.42
N ILE A 116 -13.23 -1.80 -8.24
CA ILE A 116 -11.97 -2.51 -8.00
C ILE A 116 -12.18 -3.73 -7.10
N GLN A 117 -11.97 -4.90 -7.71
CA GLN A 117 -11.91 -6.18 -7.01
C GLN A 117 -10.50 -6.72 -7.03
N PHE A 118 -10.02 -7.11 -5.86
CA PHE A 118 -8.76 -7.82 -5.73
C PHE A 118 -8.93 -9.31 -6.03
N GLY A 119 -7.81 -9.98 -6.29
CA GLY A 119 -7.78 -11.39 -6.68
C GLY A 119 -8.40 -12.35 -5.69
N SER A 120 -8.79 -13.52 -6.22
CA SER A 120 -9.50 -14.55 -5.46
C SER A 120 -8.62 -15.25 -4.40
N SER A 121 -7.30 -15.06 -4.45
CA SER A 121 -6.35 -15.57 -3.47
C SER A 121 -6.62 -15.01 -2.07
N SER A 122 -6.33 -15.79 -1.03
CA SER A 122 -6.61 -15.42 0.37
C SER A 122 -5.81 -14.22 0.89
N TRP A 123 -4.95 -13.62 0.05
CA TRP A 123 -3.99 -12.59 0.43
C TRP A 123 -3.74 -11.63 -0.74
N PRO A 124 -4.68 -10.70 -1.00
CA PRO A 124 -4.53 -9.75 -2.07
C PRO A 124 -3.38 -8.79 -1.79
N CYS A 125 -2.49 -8.66 -2.77
CA CYS A 125 -1.33 -7.80 -2.67
C CYS A 125 -1.57 -6.51 -3.46
N PHE A 126 -1.20 -5.37 -2.88
CA PHE A 126 -1.31 -4.07 -3.52
C PHE A 126 -0.22 -3.10 -3.02
N ASP A 127 -0.04 -2.02 -3.76
CA ASP A 127 0.72 -0.84 -3.36
C ASP A 127 0.02 0.43 -3.87
N PHE A 128 0.24 1.56 -3.20
CA PHE A 128 -0.49 2.80 -3.43
C PHE A 128 0.44 4.01 -3.32
N ILE A 129 0.33 4.94 -4.26
CA ILE A 129 1.18 6.12 -4.35
C ILE A 129 0.40 7.35 -4.82
N LYS A 130 0.81 8.53 -4.34
CA LYS A 130 0.34 9.82 -4.84
C LYS A 130 1.02 10.12 -6.18
N VAL A 131 0.23 10.48 -7.19
CA VAL A 131 0.73 10.85 -8.53
C VAL A 131 0.97 12.35 -8.59
N SER A 132 -0.09 13.15 -8.43
CA SER A 132 -0.04 14.61 -8.45
C SER A 132 -1.34 15.18 -7.91
N GLY A 133 -1.28 16.25 -7.12
CA GLY A 133 -2.48 16.89 -6.57
C GLY A 133 -3.39 15.89 -5.85
N THR A 134 -4.60 15.70 -6.38
CA THR A 134 -5.61 14.76 -5.87
C THR A 134 -5.61 13.41 -6.62
N THR A 135 -4.66 13.15 -7.52
CA THR A 135 -4.54 11.92 -8.30
C THR A 135 -3.63 10.91 -7.60
N TYR A 136 -4.08 9.66 -7.53
CA TYR A 136 -3.35 8.54 -6.92
C TYR A 136 -3.35 7.33 -7.85
N ALA A 137 -2.35 6.47 -7.69
CA ALA A 137 -2.20 5.23 -8.44
C ALA A 137 -2.09 4.04 -7.49
N MET A 138 -2.79 2.97 -7.83
CA MET A 138 -2.77 1.69 -7.15
C MET A 138 -2.31 0.60 -8.11
N ILE A 139 -1.34 -0.19 -7.69
CA ILE A 139 -0.97 -1.43 -8.37
C ILE A 139 -1.41 -2.61 -7.52
N TYR A 140 -2.00 -3.64 -8.13
CA TYR A 140 -2.56 -4.76 -7.39
C TYR A 140 -2.68 -6.03 -8.22
N SER A 141 -2.83 -7.15 -7.51
CA SER A 141 -3.26 -8.41 -8.10
C SER A 141 -4.78 -8.51 -8.06
N GLY A 142 -5.40 -8.56 -9.24
CA GLY A 142 -6.85 -8.65 -9.43
C GLY A 142 -7.32 -10.09 -9.62
N ALA A 143 -8.53 -10.25 -10.17
CA ALA A 143 -9.12 -11.57 -10.48
C ALA A 143 -8.13 -12.46 -11.25
N ASP A 144 -8.19 -13.78 -11.01
CA ASP A 144 -7.24 -14.77 -11.56
C ASP A 144 -5.75 -14.50 -11.28
N SER A 145 -5.48 -13.53 -10.40
CA SER A 145 -4.17 -13.03 -9.98
C SER A 145 -3.48 -12.10 -10.98
N ASP A 146 -4.21 -11.66 -12.00
CA ASP A 146 -3.76 -10.74 -13.05
C ASP A 146 -3.26 -9.40 -12.48
N GLY A 147 -2.38 -8.74 -13.23
CA GLY A 147 -1.73 -7.50 -12.83
C GLY A 147 -2.47 -6.27 -13.29
N PHE A 148 -2.89 -5.43 -12.35
CA PHE A 148 -3.61 -4.19 -12.64
C PHE A 148 -2.90 -2.96 -12.10
N LEU A 149 -2.98 -1.88 -12.87
CA LEU A 149 -2.64 -0.52 -12.47
C LEU A 149 -3.87 0.37 -12.65
N THR A 150 -4.37 0.94 -11.57
CA THR A 150 -5.55 1.81 -11.57
C THR A 150 -5.22 3.17 -10.99
N THR A 151 -5.68 4.24 -11.62
CA THR A 151 -5.65 5.60 -11.09
C THR A 151 -7.04 6.04 -10.64
N LEU A 152 -7.08 6.84 -9.59
CA LEU A 152 -8.30 7.43 -9.05
C LEU A 152 -8.01 8.79 -8.43
N SER A 153 -9.08 9.52 -8.11
CA SER A 153 -8.96 10.79 -7.39
C SER A 153 -9.32 10.63 -5.91
N ILE A 154 -8.58 11.29 -5.02
CA ILE A 154 -8.94 11.49 -3.62
C ILE A 154 -8.75 12.97 -3.31
N ALA A 155 -9.82 13.66 -2.98
CA ALA A 155 -9.79 15.07 -2.65
C ALA A 155 -9.08 15.30 -1.31
N ASP A 156 -8.53 16.51 -1.12
CA ASP A 156 -7.77 16.88 0.08
C ASP A 156 -8.59 16.76 1.38
N ASN A 157 -9.92 16.84 1.29
CA ASN A 157 -10.85 16.65 2.41
C ASN A 157 -11.15 15.17 2.73
N GLY A 158 -10.50 14.22 2.06
CA GLY A 158 -10.72 12.78 2.23
C GLY A 158 -11.81 12.18 1.33
N THR A 159 -12.53 12.97 0.53
CA THR A 159 -13.54 12.41 -0.38
C THR A 159 -12.86 11.56 -1.48
N VAL A 160 -13.16 10.26 -1.51
CA VAL A 160 -12.74 9.35 -2.58
C VAL A 160 -13.61 9.59 -3.81
N GLY A 161 -12.97 9.93 -4.93
CA GLY A 161 -13.61 10.14 -6.22
C GLY A 161 -13.62 8.87 -7.08
N ALA A 162 -14.05 9.02 -8.33
CA ALA A 162 -14.13 7.92 -9.27
C ALA A 162 -12.75 7.41 -9.74
N VAL A 163 -12.73 6.15 -10.18
CA VAL A 163 -11.64 5.60 -10.99
C VAL A 163 -11.49 6.43 -12.27
N ILE A 164 -10.26 6.83 -12.56
CA ILE A 164 -9.88 7.60 -13.75
C ILE A 164 -9.58 6.64 -14.89
N GLN A 165 -8.71 5.66 -14.65
CA GLN A 165 -8.32 4.66 -15.63
C GLN A 165 -7.83 3.38 -14.95
N THR A 166 -8.12 2.24 -15.56
CA THR A 166 -7.55 0.93 -15.21
C THR A 166 -6.81 0.37 -16.40
N TRP A 167 -5.62 -0.18 -16.16
CA TRP A 167 -4.86 -0.96 -17.12
C TRP A 167 -4.53 -2.33 -16.53
N GLU A 168 -5.01 -3.38 -17.17
CA GLU A 168 -4.56 -4.76 -16.98
C GLU A 168 -3.28 -4.97 -17.79
N PHE A 169 -2.13 -4.99 -17.11
CA PHE A 169 -0.82 -5.08 -17.75
C PHE A 169 -0.29 -6.51 -17.85
N ASP A 170 -0.90 -7.44 -17.11
CA ASP A 170 -0.56 -8.86 -17.07
C ASP A 170 -1.86 -9.66 -16.92
N THR A 171 -2.06 -10.63 -17.82
CA THR A 171 -3.27 -11.46 -17.93
C THR A 171 -3.00 -12.95 -17.73
N GLU A 172 -1.77 -13.32 -17.34
CA GLU A 172 -1.36 -14.73 -17.33
C GLU A 172 -0.63 -15.15 -16.05
N PHE A 173 -0.15 -14.20 -15.23
CA PHE A 173 0.65 -14.53 -14.06
C PHE A 173 0.19 -13.84 -12.77
N SER A 174 0.43 -14.50 -11.64
CA SER A 174 0.14 -13.94 -10.34
C SER A 174 1.11 -12.81 -9.99
N VAL A 175 0.64 -11.56 -9.99
CA VAL A 175 1.43 -10.43 -9.49
C VAL A 175 1.54 -10.49 -7.96
N LEU A 176 2.56 -11.19 -7.49
CA LEU A 176 2.87 -11.30 -6.07
C LEU A 176 3.72 -10.11 -5.62
N TYR A 177 3.28 -9.41 -4.58
CA TYR A 177 3.98 -8.25 -4.01
C TYR A 177 4.18 -7.11 -5.02
N PRO A 178 3.11 -6.59 -5.64
CA PRO A 178 3.23 -5.44 -6.52
C PRO A 178 3.84 -4.28 -5.75
N THR A 179 4.71 -3.53 -6.41
CA THR A 179 5.26 -2.27 -5.92
C THR A 179 5.18 -1.24 -7.01
N ILE A 180 4.95 0.01 -6.61
CA ILE A 180 5.01 1.17 -7.49
C ILE A 180 5.87 2.24 -6.83
N LEU A 181 6.75 2.85 -7.61
CA LEU A 181 7.59 3.94 -7.13
C LEU A 181 7.71 5.03 -8.20
N HIS A 182 7.55 6.27 -7.76
CA HIS A 182 7.79 7.43 -8.61
C HIS A 182 9.29 7.63 -8.84
N ILE A 183 9.69 7.81 -10.11
CA ILE A 183 11.09 8.00 -10.50
C ILE A 183 11.34 9.46 -10.86
N SER A 184 10.64 9.97 -11.86
CA SER A 184 10.81 11.35 -12.34
C SER A 184 9.71 11.73 -13.33
N GLY A 185 9.19 12.96 -13.25
CA GLY A 185 8.13 13.41 -14.16
C GLY A 185 6.94 12.46 -14.12
N ASP A 186 6.55 11.95 -15.28
CA ASP A 186 5.45 10.97 -15.40
C ASP A 186 5.94 9.51 -15.32
N ILE A 187 7.24 9.26 -15.11
CA ILE A 187 7.81 7.91 -15.09
C ILE A 187 7.70 7.29 -13.69
N TYR A 188 7.05 6.14 -13.64
CA TYR A 188 6.96 5.26 -12.49
C TYR A 188 7.60 3.92 -12.83
N VAL A 189 8.21 3.29 -11.83
CA VAL A 189 8.60 1.88 -11.92
C VAL A 189 7.54 1.05 -11.21
N ILE A 190 7.19 -0.07 -11.83
CA ILE A 190 6.30 -1.08 -11.27
C ILE A 190 6.93 -2.46 -11.33
N SER A 191 6.54 -3.36 -10.43
CA SER A 191 6.85 -4.78 -10.56
C SER A 191 5.75 -5.53 -11.30
N GLY A 192 6.13 -6.47 -12.16
CA GLY A 192 5.24 -7.42 -12.83
C GLY A 192 6.00 -8.69 -13.19
N PRO A 193 5.39 -9.64 -13.91
CA PRO A 193 6.15 -10.74 -14.51
C PRO A 193 6.98 -10.27 -15.72
N ASP A 194 7.99 -11.04 -16.07
CA ASP A 194 8.63 -10.89 -17.37
C ASP A 194 7.73 -11.37 -18.51
N ALA A 195 8.10 -11.07 -19.76
CA ALA A 195 7.28 -11.37 -20.94
C ALA A 195 7.01 -12.87 -21.17
N LEU A 196 7.73 -13.76 -20.48
CA LEU A 196 7.55 -15.21 -20.54
C LEU A 196 6.79 -15.75 -19.33
N HIS A 197 6.43 -14.90 -18.36
CA HIS A 197 5.77 -15.29 -17.11
C HIS A 197 6.59 -16.32 -16.30
N THR A 198 7.92 -16.20 -16.34
CA THR A 198 8.87 -17.11 -15.67
C THR A 198 9.68 -16.46 -14.57
N ALA A 199 9.73 -15.12 -14.52
CA ALA A 199 10.47 -14.35 -13.54
C ALA A 199 9.76 -13.03 -13.21
N VAL A 200 10.20 -12.36 -12.15
CA VAL A 200 9.75 -10.99 -11.85
C VAL A 200 10.55 -10.01 -12.73
N ALA A 201 9.88 -8.99 -13.25
CA ALA A 201 10.48 -7.88 -13.96
C ALA A 201 10.14 -6.54 -13.31
N LEU A 202 11.01 -5.57 -13.53
CA LEU A 202 10.74 -4.15 -13.35
C LEU A 202 10.25 -3.59 -14.68
N HIS A 203 9.12 -2.91 -14.68
CA HIS A 203 8.65 -2.16 -15.83
C HIS A 203 8.62 -0.69 -15.51
N THR A 204 8.94 0.15 -16.48
CA THR A 204 8.67 1.58 -16.38
C THR A 204 7.40 1.93 -17.15
N VAL A 205 6.57 2.80 -16.59
CA VAL A 205 5.28 3.21 -17.15
C VAL A 205 5.12 4.73 -17.02
N ASN A 206 4.38 5.33 -17.96
CA ASN A 206 3.98 6.72 -17.85
C ASN A 206 2.60 6.84 -17.18
N ILE A 207 2.52 7.60 -16.11
CA ILE A 207 1.27 8.04 -15.48
C ILE A 207 1.28 9.57 -15.45
N ALA A 208 0.44 10.20 -16.27
CA ALA A 208 0.32 11.64 -16.33
C ALA A 208 -0.31 12.21 -15.04
N ALA A 209 -0.09 13.50 -14.79
CA ALA A 209 -0.63 14.19 -13.60
C ALA A 209 -2.16 14.11 -13.46
N ASP A 210 -2.89 14.00 -14.57
CA ASP A 210 -4.35 13.84 -14.59
C ASP A 210 -4.82 12.39 -14.34
N GLY A 211 -3.89 11.46 -14.14
CA GLY A 211 -4.17 10.04 -13.91
C GLY A 211 -4.21 9.19 -15.17
N THR A 212 -3.96 9.76 -16.35
CA THR A 212 -3.89 8.98 -17.59
C THR A 212 -2.68 8.03 -17.56
N ILE A 213 -2.93 6.73 -17.72
CA ILE A 213 -1.92 5.68 -17.85
C ILE A 213 -1.65 5.45 -19.34
N THR A 214 -0.38 5.53 -19.75
CA THR A 214 0.03 5.01 -21.05
C THR A 214 0.10 3.48 -20.95
N THR A 215 -0.81 2.77 -21.63
CA THR A 215 -1.00 1.31 -21.52
C THR A 215 0.06 0.50 -22.29
N SER A 216 1.32 0.83 -22.06
CA SER A 216 2.49 0.12 -22.57
C SER A 216 3.69 0.42 -21.68
N PHE A 217 4.56 -0.57 -21.48
CA PHE A 217 5.82 -0.33 -20.80
C PHE A 217 6.75 0.56 -21.65
N VAL A 218 7.46 1.47 -20.99
CA VAL A 218 8.53 2.27 -21.59
C VAL A 218 9.78 1.42 -21.75
N ASP A 219 10.13 0.67 -20.70
CA ASP A 219 11.24 -0.28 -20.67
C ASP A 219 10.95 -1.39 -19.66
N SER A 220 11.68 -2.51 -19.74
CA SER A 220 11.54 -3.65 -18.84
C SER A 220 12.87 -4.32 -18.54
N LEU A 221 13.07 -4.72 -17.29
CA LEU A 221 14.25 -5.46 -16.82
C LEU A 221 13.82 -6.70 -16.03
N THR A 222 14.10 -7.88 -16.58
CA THR A 222 13.88 -9.16 -15.88
C THR A 222 14.88 -9.36 -14.75
N LEU A 223 14.40 -9.86 -13.61
CA LEU A 223 15.17 -10.20 -12.42
C LEU A 223 15.09 -11.73 -12.18
N ASP A 224 16.19 -12.45 -12.38
CA ASP A 224 16.22 -13.93 -12.32
C ASP A 224 15.76 -14.54 -10.98
N ASN A 225 14.83 -15.50 -11.01
CA ASN A 225 14.45 -16.38 -9.89
C ASN A 225 14.01 -15.68 -8.58
N ASN A 226 13.37 -14.53 -8.69
CA ASN A 226 13.06 -13.69 -7.55
C ASN A 226 11.57 -13.64 -7.26
N SER A 227 11.20 -13.65 -5.99
CA SER A 227 9.87 -13.30 -5.51
C SER A 227 9.99 -12.13 -4.51
N HIS A 228 8.93 -11.37 -4.31
CA HIS A 228 8.84 -10.32 -3.28
C HIS A 228 9.79 -9.15 -3.51
N LEU A 229 9.61 -8.43 -4.63
CA LEU A 229 10.41 -7.26 -4.94
C LEU A 229 9.98 -6.03 -4.12
N ARG A 230 10.95 -5.36 -3.52
CA ARG A 230 10.82 -4.05 -2.88
C ARG A 230 11.83 -3.12 -3.52
N ILE A 231 11.39 -1.94 -3.93
CA ILE A 231 12.28 -0.91 -4.47
C ILE A 231 12.44 0.17 -3.41
N ILE A 232 13.68 0.48 -3.04
CA ILE A 232 14.00 1.43 -1.99
C ILE A 232 14.80 2.58 -2.60
N PRO A 233 14.34 3.84 -2.50
CA PRO A 233 15.14 4.98 -2.92
C PRO A 233 16.37 5.10 -2.02
N LEU A 234 17.55 5.30 -2.63
CA LEU A 234 18.81 5.51 -1.90
C LEU A 234 19.19 6.99 -1.92
N ALA A 235 19.59 7.50 -3.09
CA ALA A 235 19.98 8.88 -3.30
C ALA A 235 19.99 9.23 -4.79
N GLY A 236 19.44 10.39 -5.15
CA GLY A 236 19.32 10.82 -6.54
C GLY A 236 18.54 9.78 -7.36
N THR A 237 19.12 9.31 -8.47
CA THR A 237 18.52 8.30 -9.36
C THR A 237 18.89 6.85 -9.00
N LYS A 238 19.38 6.61 -7.77
CA LYS A 238 19.81 5.28 -7.33
C LYS A 238 18.75 4.65 -6.42
N TYR A 239 18.43 3.39 -6.72
CA TYR A 239 17.46 2.59 -6.00
C TYR A 239 18.08 1.23 -5.66
N ALA A 240 17.73 0.68 -4.51
CA ALA A 240 17.98 -0.72 -4.20
C ALA A 240 16.76 -1.55 -4.59
N ALA A 241 16.98 -2.62 -5.36
CA ALA A 241 16.00 -3.68 -5.56
C ALA A 241 16.31 -4.79 -4.54
N VAL A 242 15.42 -4.96 -3.58
CA VAL A 242 15.51 -6.02 -2.57
C VAL A 242 14.47 -7.08 -2.93
N TYR A 243 14.89 -8.33 -3.00
CA TYR A 243 14.00 -9.43 -3.33
C TYR A 243 14.34 -10.66 -2.50
N LYS A 244 13.36 -11.55 -2.33
CA LYS A 244 13.53 -12.85 -1.71
C LYS A 244 13.61 -13.91 -2.80
N LYS A 245 14.63 -14.75 -2.76
CA LYS A 245 14.58 -16.01 -3.52
C LYS A 245 13.68 -16.98 -2.76
N SER A 246 12.45 -17.17 -3.19
CA SER A 246 11.46 -18.02 -2.49
C SER A 246 10.79 -19.01 -3.42
N SER A 247 10.51 -20.22 -2.92
CA SER A 247 9.49 -21.12 -3.49
C SER A 247 8.09 -20.84 -2.91
N ASP A 248 7.98 -19.88 -2.00
CA ASP A 248 6.74 -19.46 -1.38
C ASP A 248 5.95 -18.58 -2.35
N THR A 249 4.77 -19.05 -2.72
CA THR A 249 3.83 -18.38 -3.63
C THR A 249 2.76 -17.59 -2.88
N SER A 250 2.85 -17.52 -1.55
CA SER A 250 1.85 -16.85 -0.72
C SER A 250 2.29 -15.43 -0.36
N CYS A 251 1.31 -14.52 -0.31
CA CYS A 251 1.47 -13.10 0.00
C CYS A 251 1.49 -12.81 1.52
N GLN A 252 2.01 -13.74 2.32
CA GLN A 252 2.15 -13.63 3.78
C GLN A 252 3.35 -12.76 4.20
#